data_AF-A0A8B3FL40-F1
#
_entry.id   AF-A0A8B3FL40-F1
#
_cell.length_a   1.000
_cell.length_b   1.000
_cell.length_c   1.000
_cell.angle_alpha   90.00
_cell.angle_beta   90.00
_cell.angle_gamma   90.00
#
_symmetry.space_group_name_H-M   'P 1'
#
loop_
_entity.id
_entity.type
_entity.pdbx_description
1 polymer ?
#
loop_
_entity_poly.entity_id
_entity_poly.type
_entity_poly.pdbx_seq_one_letter_code
_entity_poly.pdbx_strand_id
1 'polypeptide(L)'
;MAFWQYSFWAVPKHALVSRYGNVPKKITEDDFNEIKWFYEFGQEDILIRGVNYLEKNKHWDKETVFFGDYDKDCIAIMFDDKELIEIKLRVDLRNSDLPILHSMIRSLCDRDLIIIDEDMNVIDPRSDILIQKINIDISKKNSFFKR
;
A
#
# COMPACT_ATOMS: atom_id res chain seq x y z
N MET A 1 -5.43 -2.69 15.49
CA MET A 1 -5.12 -3.43 14.25
C MET A 1 -5.97 -4.67 14.22
N ALA A 2 -6.79 -4.88 13.18
CA ALA A 2 -7.56 -6.11 13.08
C ALA A 2 -6.61 -7.25 12.68
N PHE A 3 -6.64 -8.35 13.44
CA PHE A 3 -5.73 -9.49 13.26
C PHE A 3 -5.73 -10.04 11.82
N TRP A 4 -6.82 -9.90 11.09
CA TRP A 4 -6.96 -10.42 9.72
C TRP A 4 -6.68 -9.41 8.62
N GLN A 5 -5.88 -8.39 8.88
CA GLN A 5 -5.52 -7.41 7.86
C GLN A 5 -4.02 -7.43 7.62
N TYR A 6 -3.62 -7.14 6.38
CA TYR A 6 -2.23 -6.90 6.00
C TYR A 6 -2.15 -5.50 5.40
N SER A 7 -1.34 -4.63 6.01
CA SER A 7 -1.19 -3.23 5.57
C SER A 7 0.18 -3.02 4.93
N PHE A 8 0.24 -2.11 3.97
CA PHE A 8 1.48 -1.65 3.37
C PHE A 8 1.26 -0.28 2.73
N TRP A 9 2.37 0.39 2.45
CA TRP A 9 2.40 1.68 1.78
C TRP A 9 2.87 1.52 0.36
N ALA A 10 2.49 2.46 -0.49
CA ALA A 10 3.02 2.60 -1.83
C ALA A 10 3.76 3.93 -1.94
N VAL A 11 4.96 3.93 -2.51
CA VAL A 11 5.75 5.13 -2.76
C VAL A 11 6.26 5.15 -4.20
N PRO A 12 6.54 6.32 -4.79
CA PRO A 12 7.07 6.39 -6.15
C PRO A 12 8.46 5.80 -6.24
N LYS A 13 8.69 4.91 -7.21
CA LYS A 13 10.01 4.29 -7.42
C LYS A 13 11.11 5.31 -7.63
N HIS A 14 10.83 6.37 -8.39
CA HIS A 14 11.81 7.42 -8.67
C HIS A 14 12.24 8.16 -7.40
N ALA A 15 11.39 8.29 -6.40
CA ALA A 15 11.73 8.94 -5.13
C ALA A 15 12.78 8.12 -4.36
N LEU A 16 12.62 6.79 -4.34
CA LEU A 16 13.63 5.87 -3.78
C LEU A 16 14.96 5.97 -4.54
N VAL A 17 14.93 5.95 -5.88
CA VAL A 17 16.15 6.04 -6.71
C VAL A 17 16.84 7.38 -6.55
N SER A 18 16.08 8.49 -6.47
CA SER A 18 16.63 9.84 -6.26
C SER A 18 17.34 9.95 -4.90
N ARG A 19 16.76 9.35 -3.85
CA ARG A 19 17.33 9.38 -2.50
C ARG A 19 18.55 8.46 -2.33
N TYR A 20 18.47 7.21 -2.78
CA TYR A 20 19.46 6.17 -2.47
C TYR A 20 20.35 5.77 -3.66
N GLY A 21 20.11 6.30 -4.85
CA GLY A 21 20.80 5.92 -6.10
C GLY A 21 20.32 4.59 -6.70
N ASN A 22 19.52 3.81 -5.98
CA ASN A 22 18.86 2.58 -6.43
C ASN A 22 17.57 2.34 -5.64
N VAL A 23 16.87 1.24 -5.93
CA VAL A 23 15.76 0.77 -5.07
C VAL A 23 16.37 -0.08 -3.96
N PRO A 24 16.41 0.38 -2.70
CA PRO A 24 16.97 -0.40 -1.61
C PRO A 24 16.06 -1.61 -1.31
N LYS A 25 16.57 -2.61 -0.59
CA LYS A 25 15.74 -3.73 -0.11
C LYS A 25 14.95 -3.39 1.16
N LYS A 26 15.41 -2.39 1.90
CA LYS A 26 14.88 -1.97 3.19
C LYS A 26 15.24 -0.50 3.43
N ILE A 27 14.35 0.24 4.08
CA ILE A 27 14.59 1.62 4.56
C ILE A 27 14.45 1.67 6.09
N THR A 28 14.81 2.81 6.70
CA THR A 28 14.55 3.06 8.13
C THR A 28 13.18 3.70 8.31
N GLU A 29 12.61 3.58 9.52
CA GLU A 29 11.39 4.30 9.89
C GLU A 29 11.59 5.82 9.83
N ASP A 30 12.76 6.30 10.24
CA ASP A 30 13.11 7.72 10.18
C ASP A 30 13.05 8.23 8.73
N ASP A 31 13.70 7.52 7.80
CA ASP A 31 13.63 7.87 6.38
C ASP A 31 12.19 7.81 5.86
N PHE A 32 11.43 6.79 6.24
CA PHE A 32 10.03 6.66 5.83
C PHE A 32 9.17 7.86 6.26
N ASN A 33 9.37 8.36 7.49
CA ASN A 33 8.58 9.44 8.06
C ASN A 33 9.05 10.85 7.66
N GLU A 34 10.35 11.05 7.46
CA GLU A 34 10.91 12.39 7.19
C GLU A 34 10.93 12.74 5.70
N ILE A 35 10.98 11.75 4.81
CA ILE A 35 11.10 11.99 3.37
C ILE A 35 9.74 12.27 2.75
N LYS A 36 9.65 13.39 2.02
CA LYS A 36 8.50 13.69 1.17
C LYS A 36 8.51 12.85 -0.11
N TRP A 37 8.04 11.60 -0.01
CA TRP A 37 8.07 10.63 -1.11
C TRP A 37 7.34 11.06 -2.39
N PHE A 38 6.39 12.00 -2.27
CA PHE A 38 5.50 12.40 -3.36
C PHE A 38 5.71 13.84 -3.85
N TYR A 39 6.76 14.53 -3.39
CA TYR A 39 6.98 15.96 -3.73
C TYR A 39 7.05 16.25 -5.23
N GLU A 40 7.51 15.31 -6.05
CA GLU A 40 7.57 15.42 -7.52
C GLU A 40 6.55 14.51 -8.23
N PHE A 41 5.58 13.96 -7.47
CA PHE A 41 4.61 13.01 -7.99
C PHE A 41 3.41 13.73 -8.61
N GLY A 42 3.56 14.23 -9.84
CA GLY A 42 2.51 14.95 -10.57
C GLY A 42 1.34 14.11 -11.10
N GLN A 43 0.99 12.97 -10.47
CA GLN A 43 0.02 11.98 -10.98
C GLN A 43 -1.15 11.67 -10.04
N GLU A 44 -1.49 12.58 -9.12
CA GLU A 44 -2.55 12.39 -8.12
C GLU A 44 -3.91 11.98 -8.74
N ASP A 45 -4.30 12.71 -9.79
CA ASP A 45 -5.55 12.50 -10.52
C ASP A 45 -5.58 11.13 -11.23
N ILE A 46 -4.42 10.62 -11.65
CA ILE A 46 -4.29 9.34 -12.37
C ILE A 46 -4.42 8.16 -11.41
N LEU A 47 -3.96 8.30 -10.16
CA LEU A 47 -4.09 7.29 -9.12
C LEU A 47 -5.55 7.07 -8.75
N ILE A 48 -6.26 8.16 -8.44
CA ILE A 48 -7.67 8.14 -8.05
C ILE A 48 -8.55 7.58 -9.18
N ARG A 49 -8.32 7.99 -10.44
CA ARG A 49 -9.12 7.53 -11.58
C ARG A 49 -8.92 6.06 -11.96
N GLY A 50 -7.81 5.45 -11.55
CA GLY A 50 -7.53 4.04 -11.85
C GLY A 50 -8.15 3.04 -10.89
N VAL A 51 -8.64 3.50 -9.73
CA VAL A 51 -9.27 2.62 -8.75
C VAL A 51 -10.74 2.46 -9.09
N ASN A 52 -11.06 1.44 -9.87
CA ASN A 52 -12.44 1.07 -10.26
C ASN A 52 -12.92 -0.25 -9.63
N TYR A 53 -12.06 -0.91 -8.87
CA TYR A 53 -12.29 -2.21 -8.21
C TYR A 53 -12.64 -2.07 -6.72
N LEU A 54 -12.66 -0.84 -6.19
CA LEU A 54 -13.11 -0.50 -4.85
C LEU A 54 -14.04 0.72 -4.92
N GLU A 55 -15.13 0.69 -4.15
CA GLU A 55 -16.05 1.81 -4.05
C GLU A 55 -15.42 2.97 -3.28
N LYS A 56 -15.60 4.19 -3.77
CA LYS A 56 -15.17 5.39 -3.04
C LYS A 56 -16.08 5.61 -1.83
N ASN A 57 -15.51 5.69 -0.64
CA ASN A 57 -16.22 5.88 0.62
C ASN A 57 -15.74 7.13 1.36
N LYS A 58 -16.51 7.54 2.38
CA LYS A 58 -16.14 8.67 3.23
C LYS A 58 -15.09 8.22 4.25
N HIS A 59 -14.00 8.99 4.34
CA HIS A 59 -13.02 8.85 5.41
C HIS A 59 -13.36 9.80 6.57
N TRP A 60 -12.87 9.51 7.78
CA TRP A 60 -13.06 10.41 8.93
C TRP A 60 -12.27 11.72 8.76
N ASP A 61 -11.13 11.62 8.11
CA ASP A 61 -10.34 12.76 7.65
C ASP A 61 -10.82 13.24 6.28
N LYS A 62 -11.05 14.55 6.15
CA LYS A 62 -11.54 15.20 4.92
C LYS A 62 -10.47 15.30 3.85
N GLU A 63 -9.20 15.22 4.24
CA GLU A 63 -8.06 15.30 3.33
C GLU A 63 -7.62 13.92 2.85
N THR A 64 -8.36 12.87 3.20
CA THR A 64 -8.12 11.51 2.72
C THR A 64 -9.17 11.08 1.70
N VAL A 65 -8.72 10.73 0.50
CA VAL A 65 -9.53 10.00 -0.49
C VAL A 65 -9.47 8.51 -0.15
N PHE A 66 -10.62 7.95 0.18
CA PHE A 66 -10.72 6.57 0.65
C PHE A 66 -11.56 5.70 -0.29
N PHE A 67 -11.03 4.53 -0.61
CA PHE A 67 -11.69 3.49 -1.38
C PHE A 67 -11.78 2.22 -0.55
N GLY A 68 -12.91 1.53 -0.59
CA GLY A 68 -13.14 0.30 0.18
C GLY A 68 -13.72 0.58 1.56
N ASP A 69 -13.44 -0.31 2.51
CA ASP A 69 -14.09 -0.33 3.84
C ASP A 69 -13.05 -0.49 4.96
N TYR A 70 -13.29 0.11 6.13
CA TYR A 70 -12.43 -0.01 7.31
C TYR A 70 -12.33 -1.45 7.84
N ASP A 71 -13.29 -2.31 7.56
CA ASP A 71 -13.27 -3.71 7.98
C ASP A 71 -12.80 -4.67 6.88
N LYS A 72 -12.57 -4.18 5.65
CA LYS A 72 -12.20 -4.98 4.47
C LYS A 72 -10.96 -4.41 3.76
N ASP A 73 -10.79 -4.79 2.49
CA ASP A 73 -9.82 -4.21 1.57
C ASP A 73 -10.07 -2.71 1.41
N CYS A 74 -9.01 -1.91 1.48
CA CYS A 74 -9.11 -0.48 1.28
C CYS A 74 -7.82 0.14 0.74
N ILE A 75 -7.98 1.32 0.15
CA ILE A 75 -6.90 2.23 -0.25
C ILE A 75 -7.22 3.59 0.37
N ALA A 76 -6.31 4.10 1.18
CA ALA A 76 -6.35 5.45 1.72
C ALA A 76 -5.26 6.28 1.03
N ILE A 77 -5.66 7.40 0.44
CA ILE A 77 -4.78 8.35 -0.23
C ILE A 77 -4.92 9.67 0.54
N MET A 78 -3.90 10.03 1.29
CA MET A 78 -3.91 11.18 2.20
C MET A 78 -3.23 12.38 1.55
N PHE A 79 -3.84 13.54 1.68
CA PHE A 79 -3.34 14.82 1.19
C PHE A 79 -3.07 15.77 2.36
N ASP A 80 -2.13 16.69 2.17
CA ASP A 80 -1.88 17.84 3.05
C ASP A 80 -1.80 19.09 2.17
N ASP A 81 -2.70 20.06 2.36
CA ASP A 81 -2.78 21.29 1.56
C ASP A 81 -2.73 21.08 0.02
N LYS A 82 -3.34 19.96 -0.44
CA LYS A 82 -3.38 19.45 -1.85
C LYS A 82 -2.12 18.74 -2.34
N GLU A 83 -1.10 18.57 -1.51
CA GLU A 83 0.03 17.68 -1.82
C GLU A 83 -0.34 16.25 -1.38
N LEU A 84 -0.19 15.27 -2.28
CA LEU A 84 -0.23 13.86 -1.87
C LEU A 84 0.89 13.58 -0.88
N ILE A 85 0.57 13.03 0.30
CA ILE A 85 1.57 12.70 1.33
C ILE A 85 1.69 11.21 1.62
N GLU A 86 0.60 10.45 1.49
CA GLU A 86 0.62 9.02 1.80
C GLU A 86 -0.34 8.23 0.92
N ILE A 87 0.08 7.05 0.46
CA ILE A 87 -0.80 6.02 -0.08
C ILE A 87 -0.64 4.78 0.78
N LYS A 88 -1.72 4.42 1.47
CA LYS A 88 -1.79 3.24 2.32
C LYS A 88 -2.81 2.26 1.75
N LEU A 89 -2.39 1.01 1.61
CA LEU A 89 -3.23 -0.08 1.16
C LEU A 89 -3.39 -1.08 2.30
N ARG A 90 -4.55 -1.73 2.32
CA ARG A 90 -4.82 -2.79 3.27
C ARG A 90 -5.68 -3.84 2.62
N VAL A 91 -5.34 -5.10 2.90
CA VAL A 91 -6.01 -6.27 2.37
C VAL A 91 -6.60 -7.08 3.50
N ASP A 92 -7.85 -7.52 3.33
CA ASP A 92 -8.51 -8.44 4.23
C ASP A 92 -8.08 -9.88 3.93
N LEU A 93 -7.50 -10.53 4.93
CA LEU A 93 -6.95 -11.87 4.84
C LEU A 93 -8.00 -12.97 5.10
N ARG A 94 -9.23 -12.61 5.48
CA ARG A 94 -10.31 -13.58 5.73
C ARG A 94 -10.82 -14.24 4.45
N ASN A 95 -10.82 -13.48 3.36
CA ASN A 95 -11.25 -13.98 2.07
C ASN A 95 -10.03 -14.45 1.28
N SER A 96 -10.02 -15.73 0.92
CA SER A 96 -8.95 -16.35 0.12
C SER A 96 -8.86 -15.82 -1.31
N ASP A 97 -9.83 -15.02 -1.75
CA ASP A 97 -9.88 -14.47 -3.08
C ASP A 97 -9.01 -13.21 -3.17
N LEU A 98 -7.84 -13.39 -3.80
CA LEU A 98 -6.88 -12.36 -4.16
C LEU A 98 -7.24 -11.43 -5.37
N PRO A 99 -8.41 -11.47 -6.06
CA PRO A 99 -8.66 -10.58 -7.20
C PRO A 99 -8.49 -9.08 -6.90
N ILE A 100 -8.88 -8.65 -5.70
CA ILE A 100 -8.70 -7.25 -5.26
C ILE A 100 -7.21 -6.95 -5.07
N LEU A 101 -6.46 -7.84 -4.40
CA LEU A 101 -5.01 -7.70 -4.25
C LEU A 101 -4.32 -7.63 -5.63
N HIS A 102 -4.68 -8.49 -6.57
CA HIS A 102 -4.13 -8.45 -7.93
C HIS A 102 -4.43 -7.12 -8.63
N SER A 103 -5.64 -6.59 -8.44
CA SER A 103 -6.02 -5.27 -8.98
C SER A 103 -5.24 -4.13 -8.33
N MET A 104 -4.99 -4.21 -7.01
CA MET A 104 -4.12 -3.27 -6.30
C MET A 104 -2.69 -3.33 -6.84
N ILE A 105 -2.09 -4.52 -6.90
CA ILE A 105 -0.73 -4.72 -7.43
C ILE A 105 -0.62 -4.16 -8.85
N ARG A 106 -1.60 -4.45 -9.72
CA ARG A 106 -1.63 -3.91 -11.08
C ARG A 106 -1.64 -2.39 -11.09
N SER A 107 -2.48 -1.75 -10.28
CA SER A 107 -2.53 -0.30 -10.17
C SER A 107 -1.21 0.32 -9.72
N LEU A 108 -0.47 -0.36 -8.85
CA LEU A 108 0.88 0.06 -8.41
C LEU A 108 1.89 -0.07 -9.56
N CYS A 109 1.89 -1.21 -10.25
CA CYS A 109 2.76 -1.49 -11.40
C CYS A 109 2.60 -0.47 -12.54
N ASP A 110 1.35 -0.12 -12.86
CA ASP A 110 1.00 0.80 -13.95
C ASP A 110 1.49 2.23 -13.68
N ARG A 111 1.80 2.55 -12.42
CA ARG A 111 2.19 3.90 -11.96
C ARG A 111 3.61 3.97 -11.43
N ASP A 112 4.38 2.90 -11.61
CA ASP A 112 5.76 2.76 -11.12
C ASP A 112 5.88 3.06 -9.62
N LEU A 113 4.90 2.56 -8.86
CA LEU A 113 4.91 2.60 -7.39
C LEU A 113 5.57 1.32 -6.85
N ILE A 114 6.25 1.47 -5.72
CA ILE A 114 6.93 0.41 -4.98
C ILE A 114 6.25 0.25 -3.62
N ILE A 115 6.23 -0.97 -3.11
CA ILE A 115 5.61 -1.28 -1.83
C ILE A 115 6.63 -1.13 -0.70
N ILE A 116 6.19 -0.55 0.41
CA ILE A 116 6.88 -0.59 1.70
C ILE A 116 5.96 -1.33 2.68
N ASP A 117 6.42 -2.42 3.28
CA ASP A 117 5.65 -3.15 4.30
C ASP A 117 5.86 -2.59 5.71
N GLU A 118 5.13 -3.13 6.70
CA GLU A 118 5.23 -2.73 8.12
C GLU A 118 6.63 -2.96 8.72
N ASP A 119 7.44 -3.83 8.13
CA ASP A 119 8.83 -4.10 8.56
C ASP A 119 9.85 -3.23 7.81
N MET A 120 9.39 -2.20 7.09
CA MET A 120 10.15 -1.28 6.23
C MET A 120 10.89 -1.95 5.07
N ASN A 121 10.48 -3.16 4.68
CA ASN A 121 11.02 -3.81 3.49
C ASN A 121 10.42 -3.18 2.25
N VAL A 122 11.30 -2.94 1.28
CA VAL A 122 10.94 -2.40 -0.02
C VAL A 122 10.72 -3.56 -0.98
N ILE A 123 9.52 -3.66 -1.52
CA ILE A 123 9.07 -4.80 -2.32
C ILE A 123 8.61 -4.28 -3.69
N ASP A 124 9.19 -4.84 -4.76
CA ASP A 124 8.68 -4.60 -6.11
C ASP A 124 7.32 -5.29 -6.25
N PRO A 125 6.23 -4.58 -6.60
CA PRO A 125 4.91 -5.19 -6.76
C PRO A 125 4.87 -6.29 -7.84
N ARG A 126 5.82 -6.30 -8.79
CA ARG A 126 5.94 -7.33 -9.83
C ARG A 126 6.53 -8.64 -9.30
N SER A 127 7.09 -8.62 -8.10
CA SER A 127 7.64 -9.81 -7.46
C SER A 127 6.58 -10.59 -6.70
N ASP A 128 6.73 -11.92 -6.65
CA ASP A 128 5.86 -12.78 -5.85
C ASP A 128 6.06 -12.63 -4.33
N ILE A 129 7.04 -11.82 -3.90
CA ILE A 129 7.43 -11.66 -2.49
C ILE A 129 6.26 -11.17 -1.64
N LEU A 130 5.45 -10.23 -2.15
CA LEU A 130 4.29 -9.72 -1.42
C LEU A 130 3.27 -10.83 -1.17
N ILE A 131 2.94 -11.59 -2.22
CA ILE A 131 1.97 -12.69 -2.15
C ILE A 131 2.48 -13.78 -1.20
N GLN A 132 3.78 -14.10 -1.26
CA GLN A 132 4.40 -15.05 -0.34
C GLN A 132 4.31 -14.59 1.11
N LYS A 133 4.61 -13.31 1.39
CA LYS A 133 4.49 -12.73 2.74
C LYS A 133 3.05 -12.80 3.26
N ILE A 134 2.07 -12.44 2.44
CA ILE A 134 0.65 -12.52 2.78
C ILE A 134 0.24 -13.96 3.07
N ASN A 135 0.64 -14.94 2.26
CA ASN A 135 0.33 -16.36 2.47
C ASN A 135 0.97 -16.91 3.76
N ILE A 136 2.19 -16.50 4.08
CA ILE A 136 2.85 -16.84 5.34
C ILE A 136 2.07 -16.26 6.52
N ASP A 137 1.63 -15.01 6.40
CA ASP A 137 0.86 -14.34 7.45
C ASP A 137 -0.50 -15.00 7.69
N ILE A 138 -1.25 -15.30 6.63
CA ILE A 138 -2.48 -16.11 6.68
C ILE A 138 -2.24 -17.45 7.39
N SER A 139 -1.16 -18.15 7.02
CA SER A 139 -0.82 -19.47 7.59
C SER A 139 -0.51 -19.38 9.09
N LYS A 140 0.28 -18.37 9.51
CA LYS A 140 0.57 -18.11 10.92
C LYS A 140 -0.70 -17.80 11.70
N LYS A 141 -1.55 -16.93 11.17
CA LYS A 141 -2.82 -16.52 11.77
C LYS A 141 -3.77 -17.71 11.94
N ASN A 142 -3.89 -18.57 10.93
CA ASN A 142 -4.66 -19.81 11.01
C ASN A 142 -4.09 -20.82 12.02
N SER A 143 -2.76 -20.90 12.16
CA SER A 143 -2.12 -21.81 13.13
C SER A 143 -2.35 -21.38 14.58
N PHE A 144 -2.49 -20.08 14.84
CA PHE A 144 -2.73 -19.51 16.17
C PHE A 144 -4.08 -19.99 16.74
N PHE A 145 -5.10 -20.19 15.90
CA PHE A 145 -6.44 -20.66 16.31
C PHE A 145 -6.57 -22.19 16.44
N LYS A 146 -5.54 -22.96 16.08
CA LYS A 146 -5.53 -24.43 16.21
C LYS A 146 -4.90 -24.93 17.51
N ARG A 147 -4.52 -24.03 18.43
CA ARG A 147 -4.01 -24.34 19.77
C ARG A 147 -5.07 -23.97 20.81
#